data_AF-F5LSC2-F1
#
_entry.id   AF-F5LSC2-F1
#
_cell.length_a   1.000
_cell.length_b   1.000
_cell.length_c   1.000
_cell.angle_alpha   90.00
_cell.angle_beta   90.00
_cell.angle_gamma   90.00
#
_symmetry.space_group_name_H-M   'P 1'
#
loop_
_entity.id
_entity.type
_entity.pdbx_description
1 polymer ?
#
loop_
_entity_poly.entity_id
_entity_poly.type
_entity_poly.pdbx_seq_one_letter_code
_entity_poly.pdbx_strand_id
1 'polypeptide(L)'
;MRLKKNNVYIVRVPNQVQELLSDLYIVSEGFQFTPGIDKSIVKTNCCRRAYLRGAFLAGGSVNNPEGSSYHLEIASMYEEHCQALCQLANRFDLNARCIERKKGFVFYIKEGERIIEFLSIIGAHQALLRFEDVRIMKDMRNSVNRIVNCETANLNKTIGAAVRQIDNIRLIEREVGLESLPEKLREVAEIRVKHPDLNLKEVGDMLKGSVSKSGVNHRLRKIDELADKIRNGAAIR
;
A
#
# COMPACT_ATOMS: atom_id res chain seq x y z
N MET A 1 13.34 -0.46 -39.22
CA MET A 1 12.72 -0.37 -37.88
C MET A 1 13.82 -0.54 -36.83
N ARG A 2 14.30 0.55 -36.22
CA ARG A 2 15.45 0.54 -35.29
C ARG A 2 15.00 0.13 -33.88
N LEU A 3 15.34 -1.09 -33.47
CA LEU A 3 15.20 -1.54 -32.08
C LEU A 3 16.20 -0.78 -31.20
N LYS A 4 15.71 -0.08 -30.19
CA LYS A 4 16.50 0.67 -29.21
C LYS A 4 17.34 -0.29 -28.34
N LYS A 5 18.65 -0.04 -28.25
CA LYS A 5 19.51 -0.19 -27.05
C LYS A 5 19.61 -1.54 -26.31
N ASN A 6 19.41 -2.70 -26.94
CA ASN A 6 19.77 -3.98 -26.31
C ASN A 6 20.91 -4.67 -27.08
N ASN A 7 21.97 -5.06 -26.38
CA ASN A 7 22.98 -5.97 -26.93
C ASN A 7 22.29 -7.30 -27.24
N VAL A 8 22.30 -7.71 -28.51
CA VAL A 8 21.78 -9.01 -28.93
C VAL A 8 22.96 -9.97 -29.00
N TYR A 9 23.00 -10.95 -28.09
CA TYR A 9 23.98 -12.03 -28.12
C TYR A 9 23.37 -13.21 -28.86
N ILE A 10 24.06 -13.69 -29.90
CA ILE A 10 23.65 -14.86 -30.66
C ILE A 10 24.72 -15.93 -30.45
N VAL A 11 24.31 -17.06 -29.88
CA VAL A 11 25.14 -18.27 -29.80
C VAL A 11 24.69 -19.20 -30.93
N ARG A 12 25.63 -19.59 -31.80
CA ARG A 12 25.39 -20.57 -32.87
C ARG A 12 26.18 -21.84 -32.57
N VAL A 13 25.48 -22.96 -32.57
CA VAL A 13 26.06 -24.30 -32.37
C VAL A 13 25.94 -25.06 -33.69
N PRO A 14 27.00 -25.13 -34.51
CA PRO A 14 26.92 -25.71 -35.86
C PRO A 14 26.97 -27.24 -35.88
N ASN A 15 27.57 -27.86 -34.86
CA ASN A 15 27.80 -29.30 -34.77
C ASN A 15 27.34 -29.82 -33.39
N GLN A 16 27.10 -31.12 -33.27
CA GLN A 16 26.73 -31.78 -31.99
C GLN A 16 25.44 -31.24 -31.35
N VAL A 17 24.51 -30.70 -32.14
CA VAL A 17 23.25 -30.13 -31.65
C VAL A 17 22.41 -31.18 -30.92
N GLN A 18 22.30 -32.39 -31.48
CA GLN A 18 21.53 -33.47 -30.87
C GLN A 18 22.13 -33.90 -29.53
N GLU A 19 23.45 -34.11 -29.48
CA GLU A 19 24.17 -34.46 -28.23
C GLU A 19 23.93 -33.40 -27.16
N LEU A 20 24.11 -32.12 -27.49
CA LEU A 20 23.89 -31.01 -26.57
C LEU A 20 22.45 -30.95 -26.05
N LEU A 21 21.45 -31.10 -26.93
CA LEU A 21 20.04 -31.04 -26.53
C LEU A 21 19.64 -32.25 -25.67
N SER A 22 20.22 -33.42 -25.94
CA SER A 22 20.03 -34.63 -25.14
C SER A 22 20.69 -34.52 -23.77
N ASP A 23 21.91 -34.00 -23.68
CA ASP A 23 22.63 -33.77 -22.42
C ASP A 23 21.91 -32.75 -21.51
N LEU A 24 21.20 -31.79 -22.12
CA LEU A 24 20.37 -30.81 -21.43
C LEU A 24 18.95 -31.32 -21.12
N TYR A 25 18.63 -32.57 -21.50
CA TYR A 25 17.30 -33.18 -21.37
C TYR A 25 16.18 -32.35 -22.02
N ILE A 26 16.51 -31.57 -23.05
CA ILE A 26 15.54 -30.78 -23.83
C ILE A 26 14.82 -31.67 -24.82
N VAL A 27 15.54 -32.63 -25.42
CA VAL A 27 14.98 -33.62 -26.34
C VAL A 27 15.25 -35.04 -25.85
N SER A 28 14.27 -35.92 -26.02
CA SER A 28 14.42 -37.36 -25.82
C SER A 28 14.85 -38.07 -27.12
N GLU A 29 14.99 -39.39 -27.06
CA GLU A 29 15.19 -40.22 -28.26
C GLU A 29 14.18 -39.85 -29.35
N GLY A 30 14.65 -39.80 -30.60
CA GLY A 30 13.83 -39.38 -31.74
C GLY A 30 13.57 -37.87 -31.85
N PHE A 31 14.32 -37.02 -31.13
CA PHE A 31 14.25 -35.56 -31.20
C PHE A 31 12.89 -34.97 -30.76
N GLN A 32 12.20 -35.68 -29.86
CA GLN A 32 10.95 -35.22 -29.26
C GLN A 32 11.24 -34.26 -28.11
N PHE A 33 10.58 -33.11 -28.06
CA PHE A 33 10.76 -32.14 -26.98
C PHE A 33 10.19 -32.67 -25.67
N THR A 34 10.96 -32.50 -24.58
CA THR A 34 10.52 -32.82 -23.23
C THR A 34 9.79 -31.60 -22.66
N PRO A 35 8.46 -31.68 -22.39
CA PRO A 35 7.69 -30.52 -21.97
C PRO A 35 7.86 -30.17 -20.48
N GLY A 36 8.57 -30.98 -19.70
CA GLY A 36 8.78 -30.78 -18.26
C GLY A 36 10.24 -30.49 -17.88
N ILE A 37 10.54 -30.57 -16.59
CA ILE A 37 11.91 -30.44 -16.06
C ILE A 37 12.39 -31.82 -15.63
N ASP A 38 13.47 -32.32 -16.24
CA ASP A 38 14.04 -33.60 -15.85
C ASP A 38 14.60 -33.56 -14.41
N LYS A 39 14.35 -34.60 -13.62
CA LYS A 39 14.76 -34.61 -12.20
C LYS A 39 16.28 -34.61 -12.01
N SER A 40 17.03 -35.12 -12.98
CA SER A 40 18.50 -35.16 -12.93
C SER A 40 19.10 -33.74 -12.96
N ILE A 41 18.52 -32.82 -13.74
CA ILE A 41 19.01 -31.44 -13.88
C ILE A 41 18.69 -30.57 -12.67
N VAL A 42 17.79 -31.00 -11.77
CA VAL A 42 17.37 -30.26 -10.55
C VAL A 42 17.56 -31.07 -9.26
N LYS A 43 18.55 -31.98 -9.26
CA LYS A 43 18.82 -32.92 -8.15
C LYS A 43 19.23 -32.23 -6.85
N THR A 44 20.08 -31.20 -6.93
CA THR A 44 20.63 -30.49 -5.76
C THR A 44 20.12 -29.05 -5.68
N ASN A 45 20.24 -28.40 -4.52
CA ASN A 45 19.77 -27.02 -4.36
C ASN A 45 20.50 -26.04 -5.29
N CYS A 46 21.80 -26.22 -5.57
CA CYS A 46 22.50 -25.35 -6.52
C CYS A 46 21.92 -25.47 -7.94
N CYS A 47 21.61 -26.68 -8.38
CA CYS A 47 20.99 -26.94 -9.67
C CYS A 47 19.57 -26.35 -9.76
N ARG A 48 18.75 -26.48 -8.71
CA ARG A 48 17.42 -25.84 -8.65
C ARG A 48 17.50 -24.32 -8.81
N ARG A 49 18.44 -23.69 -8.09
CA ARG A 49 18.69 -22.24 -8.16
C ARG A 49 19.16 -21.83 -9.56
N ALA A 50 20.05 -22.59 -10.17
CA ALA A 50 20.55 -22.35 -11.51
C ALA A 50 19.44 -22.47 -12.57
N TYR A 51 18.56 -23.47 -12.44
CA TYR A 51 17.43 -23.64 -13.35
C TYR A 51 16.44 -22.47 -13.26
N LEU A 52 16.04 -22.08 -12.03
CA LEU A 52 15.16 -20.92 -11.83
C LEU A 52 15.77 -19.62 -12.37
N ARG A 53 17.09 -19.43 -12.21
CA ARG A 53 17.82 -18.30 -12.79
C ARG A 53 17.76 -18.33 -14.32
N GLY A 54 18.03 -19.49 -14.93
CA GLY A 54 17.96 -19.67 -16.37
C GLY A 54 16.55 -19.39 -16.93
N ALA A 55 15.53 -19.95 -16.30
CA ALA A 55 14.13 -19.73 -16.65
C ALA A 55 13.75 -18.24 -16.57
N PHE A 56 14.17 -17.56 -15.50
CA PHE A 56 13.94 -16.12 -15.35
C PHE A 56 14.66 -15.28 -16.40
N LEU A 57 15.90 -15.63 -16.76
CA LEU A 57 16.62 -14.92 -17.84
C LEU A 57 15.99 -15.16 -19.22
N ALA A 58 15.41 -16.34 -19.44
CA ALA A 58 14.82 -16.71 -20.73
C ALA A 58 13.47 -16.05 -21.00
N GLY A 59 12.61 -15.94 -19.99
CA GLY A 59 11.23 -15.46 -20.16
C GLY A 59 10.64 -14.79 -18.94
N GLY A 60 11.49 -14.40 -17.98
CA GLY A 60 11.06 -13.79 -16.72
C GLY A 60 10.98 -12.28 -16.78
N SER A 61 10.09 -11.72 -15.95
CA SER A 61 10.04 -10.28 -15.70
C SER A 61 9.51 -9.99 -14.29
N VAL A 62 9.83 -8.80 -13.79
CA VAL A 62 9.29 -8.29 -12.53
C VAL A 62 8.79 -6.87 -12.76
N ASN A 63 7.58 -6.57 -12.29
CA ASN A 63 7.03 -5.22 -12.39
C ASN A 63 7.78 -4.25 -11.48
N ASN A 64 7.72 -2.95 -11.83
CA ASN A 64 8.25 -1.90 -10.96
C ASN A 64 7.49 -1.92 -9.61
N PRO A 65 8.18 -2.09 -8.45
CA PRO A 65 7.57 -2.11 -7.13
C PRO A 65 6.84 -0.81 -6.74
N GLU A 66 7.10 0.31 -7.43
CA GLU A 66 6.32 1.55 -7.28
C GLU A 66 4.85 1.37 -7.69
N GLY A 67 4.56 0.44 -8.62
CA GLY A 67 3.22 0.17 -9.12
C GLY A 67 2.23 -0.29 -8.05
N SER A 68 0.94 -0.34 -8.39
CA SER A 68 -0.11 -0.70 -7.41
C SER A 68 -0.05 -2.15 -6.92
N SER A 69 0.63 -3.04 -7.65
CA SER A 69 0.74 -4.46 -7.31
C SER A 69 2.14 -5.00 -7.59
N TYR A 70 2.54 -5.98 -6.80
CA TYR A 70 3.75 -6.76 -7.04
C TYR A 70 3.43 -7.93 -7.96
N HIS A 71 4.31 -8.17 -8.91
CA HIS A 71 4.16 -9.27 -9.86
C HIS A 71 5.53 -9.63 -10.42
N LEU A 72 5.91 -10.89 -10.24
CA LEU A 72 6.98 -11.55 -10.95
C LEU A 72 6.36 -12.65 -11.80
N GLU A 73 6.80 -12.78 -13.04
CA GLU A 73 6.33 -13.84 -13.92
C GLU A 73 7.45 -14.49 -14.72
N ILE A 74 7.23 -15.73 -15.16
CA ILE A 74 8.04 -16.44 -16.15
C ILE A 74 7.09 -17.07 -17.18
N ALA A 75 7.24 -16.68 -18.45
CA ALA A 75 6.45 -17.23 -19.54
C ALA A 75 6.93 -18.64 -19.93
N SER A 76 5.97 -19.53 -20.21
CA SER A 76 6.19 -20.90 -20.67
C SER A 76 5.22 -21.23 -21.80
N MET A 77 5.68 -21.98 -22.81
CA MET A 77 4.81 -22.42 -23.91
C MET A 77 3.96 -23.63 -23.50
N TYR A 78 4.48 -24.47 -22.60
CA TYR A 78 3.85 -25.73 -22.16
C TYR A 78 3.38 -25.61 -20.71
N GLU A 79 2.25 -26.25 -20.42
CA GLU A 79 1.66 -26.27 -19.08
C GLU A 79 2.55 -27.06 -18.11
N GLU A 80 3.04 -28.21 -18.57
CA GLU A 80 3.85 -29.14 -17.79
C GLU A 80 5.13 -28.46 -17.29
N HIS A 81 5.78 -27.65 -18.14
CA HIS A 81 6.94 -26.87 -17.74
C HIS A 81 6.57 -25.80 -16.71
N CYS A 82 5.45 -25.10 -16.89
CA CYS A 82 4.97 -24.10 -15.94
C CYS A 82 4.66 -24.70 -14.57
N GLN A 83 3.99 -25.85 -14.54
CA GLN A 83 3.71 -26.60 -13.32
C GLN A 83 5.00 -27.11 -12.67
N ALA A 84 5.94 -27.63 -13.45
CA ALA A 84 7.25 -28.08 -12.96
C ALA A 84 8.06 -26.90 -12.35
N LEU A 85 8.02 -25.72 -12.97
CA LEU A 85 8.60 -24.49 -12.40
C LEU A 85 7.95 -24.13 -11.06
N CYS A 86 6.62 -24.22 -10.94
CA CYS A 86 5.93 -23.96 -9.68
C CYS A 86 6.37 -24.94 -8.60
N GLN A 87 6.42 -26.24 -8.91
CA GLN A 87 6.90 -27.28 -7.98
C GLN A 87 8.34 -27.02 -7.54
N LEU A 88 9.21 -26.62 -8.48
CA LEU A 88 10.61 -26.31 -8.22
C LEU A 88 10.77 -25.09 -7.30
N ALA A 89 10.05 -24.00 -7.59
CA ALA A 89 10.07 -22.78 -6.80
C ALA A 89 9.47 -22.99 -5.40
N ASN A 90 8.40 -23.77 -5.29
CA ASN A 90 7.73 -24.02 -4.01
C ASN A 90 8.52 -24.93 -3.07
N ARG A 91 9.61 -25.58 -3.52
CA ARG A 91 10.60 -26.17 -2.60
C ARG A 91 11.37 -25.13 -1.79
N PHE A 92 11.28 -23.87 -2.16
CA PHE A 92 11.81 -22.71 -1.44
C PHE A 92 10.69 -21.84 -0.84
N ASP A 93 9.48 -22.38 -0.68
CA ASP A 93 8.33 -21.70 -0.06
C ASP A 93 7.87 -20.40 -0.75
N LEU A 94 8.10 -20.29 -2.07
CA LEU A 94 7.84 -19.08 -2.85
C LEU A 94 6.36 -18.83 -3.20
N ASN A 95 5.45 -19.73 -2.83
CA ASN A 95 4.01 -19.67 -3.14
C ASN A 95 3.70 -19.34 -4.62
N ALA A 96 4.51 -19.88 -5.52
CA ALA A 96 4.36 -19.67 -6.94
C ALA A 96 3.17 -20.46 -7.50
N ARG A 97 2.52 -19.87 -8.50
CA ARG A 97 1.32 -20.42 -9.15
C ARG A 97 1.47 -20.37 -10.66
N CYS A 98 0.76 -21.26 -11.35
CA CYS A 98 0.65 -21.26 -12.81
C CYS A 98 -0.72 -20.72 -13.22
N ILE A 99 -0.79 -20.00 -14.34
CA ILE A 99 -2.04 -19.55 -14.97
C ILE A 99 -1.93 -19.66 -16.49
N GLU A 100 -3.02 -20.07 -17.14
CA GLU A 100 -3.13 -20.05 -18.59
C GLU A 100 -3.33 -18.61 -19.11
N ARG A 101 -2.70 -18.30 -20.23
CA ARG A 101 -2.81 -17.03 -20.97
C ARG A 101 -3.00 -17.34 -22.46
N LYS A 102 -3.39 -16.33 -23.24
CA LYS A 102 -3.66 -16.47 -24.70
C LYS A 102 -2.53 -17.10 -25.53
N LYS A 103 -1.28 -17.11 -25.04
CA LYS A 103 -0.10 -17.60 -25.77
C LYS A 103 0.71 -18.64 -24.97
N GLY A 104 0.06 -19.39 -24.09
CA GLY A 104 0.71 -20.41 -23.26
C GLY A 104 0.42 -20.22 -21.78
N PHE A 105 1.41 -20.47 -20.94
CA PHE A 105 1.27 -20.54 -19.49
C PHE A 105 2.24 -19.60 -18.80
N VAL A 106 1.85 -19.10 -17.64
CA VAL A 106 2.65 -18.14 -16.87
C VAL A 106 2.79 -18.61 -15.44
N PHE A 107 4.02 -18.87 -15.04
CA PHE A 107 4.42 -18.94 -13.65
C PHE A 107 4.37 -17.53 -13.06
N TYR A 108 3.81 -17.34 -11.86
CA TYR A 108 3.80 -16.03 -11.22
C TYR A 108 3.89 -16.07 -9.70
N ILE A 109 4.38 -14.96 -9.12
CA ILE A 109 4.44 -14.65 -7.70
C ILE A 109 3.90 -13.22 -7.49
N LYS A 110 2.98 -13.03 -6.53
CA LYS A 110 2.37 -11.71 -6.22
C LYS A 110 2.78 -11.12 -4.88
N GLU A 111 3.37 -11.91 -4.00
CA GLU A 111 3.81 -11.43 -2.69
C GLU A 111 5.19 -10.79 -2.80
N GLY A 112 5.33 -9.54 -2.36
CA GLY A 112 6.59 -8.79 -2.47
C GLY A 112 7.76 -9.47 -1.74
N GLU A 113 7.50 -10.11 -0.60
CA GLU A 113 8.50 -10.87 0.16
C GLU A 113 9.00 -12.09 -0.61
N ARG A 114 8.08 -12.84 -1.22
CA ARG A 114 8.42 -14.00 -2.07
C ARG A 114 9.18 -13.59 -3.33
N ILE A 115 8.91 -12.41 -3.88
CA ILE A 115 9.71 -11.87 -4.99
C ILE A 115 11.13 -11.55 -4.55
N ILE A 116 11.33 -10.93 -3.39
CA ILE A 116 12.65 -10.66 -2.80
C ILE A 116 13.41 -11.98 -2.57
N GLU A 117 12.74 -12.97 -1.97
CA GLU A 117 13.31 -14.32 -1.76
C GLU A 117 13.70 -14.96 -3.10
N PHE A 118 12.85 -14.90 -4.12
CA PHE A 118 13.16 -15.40 -5.46
C PHE A 118 14.40 -14.73 -6.05
N LEU A 119 14.49 -13.39 -5.99
CA LEU A 119 15.66 -12.64 -6.47
C LEU A 119 16.95 -13.06 -5.73
N SER A 120 16.86 -13.33 -4.42
CA SER A 120 17.98 -13.84 -3.62
C SER A 120 18.39 -15.26 -4.06
N ILE A 121 17.42 -16.14 -4.27
CA ILE A 121 17.62 -17.53 -4.72
C ILE A 121 18.37 -17.57 -6.05
N ILE A 122 17.97 -16.73 -7.01
CA ILE A 122 18.63 -16.65 -8.32
C ILE A 122 19.91 -15.81 -8.29
N GLY A 123 20.27 -15.15 -7.20
CA GLY A 123 21.51 -14.37 -7.05
C GLY A 123 21.46 -12.95 -7.66
N ALA A 124 20.26 -12.40 -7.88
CA ALA A 124 20.06 -11.07 -8.43
C ALA A 124 20.13 -9.97 -7.34
N HIS A 125 21.20 -9.94 -6.56
CA HIS A 125 21.31 -9.11 -5.35
C HIS A 125 21.13 -7.60 -5.61
N GLN A 126 21.64 -7.06 -6.72
CA GLN A 126 21.44 -5.64 -7.05
C GLN A 126 19.98 -5.31 -7.36
N ALA A 127 19.27 -6.22 -8.05
CA ALA A 127 17.85 -6.04 -8.34
C ALA A 127 17.02 -6.18 -7.06
N LEU A 128 17.41 -7.11 -6.18
CA LEU A 128 16.80 -7.28 -4.86
C LEU A 128 16.87 -6.00 -4.03
N LEU A 129 18.08 -5.44 -3.85
CA LEU A 129 18.27 -4.22 -3.05
C LEU A 129 17.45 -3.06 -3.61
N ARG A 130 17.47 -2.86 -4.93
CA ARG A 130 16.64 -1.83 -5.57
C ARG A 130 15.14 -2.07 -5.36
N PHE A 131 14.70 -3.32 -5.41
CA PHE A 131 13.30 -3.65 -5.20
C PHE A 131 12.86 -3.37 -3.75
N GLU A 132 13.72 -3.71 -2.80
CA GLU A 132 13.51 -3.51 -1.37
C GLU A 132 13.52 -2.01 -1.00
N ASP A 133 14.49 -1.23 -1.49
CA ASP A 133 14.57 0.22 -1.29
C ASP A 133 13.28 0.92 -1.70
N VAL A 134 12.78 0.60 -2.90
CA VAL A 134 11.54 1.18 -3.42
C VAL A 134 10.33 0.78 -2.58
N ARG A 135 10.24 -0.49 -2.17
CA ARG A 135 9.16 -0.98 -1.31
C ARG A 135 9.15 -0.26 0.04
N ILE A 136 10.31 -0.13 0.69
CA ILE A 136 10.45 0.56 1.98
C ILE A 136 10.01 2.03 1.85
N MET A 137 10.50 2.74 0.84
CA MET A 137 10.16 4.14 0.62
C MET A 137 8.67 4.35 0.36
N LYS A 138 8.04 3.44 -0.40
CA LYS A 138 6.61 3.45 -0.65
C LYS A 138 5.80 3.21 0.61
N ASP A 139 6.18 2.23 1.43
CA ASP A 139 5.49 1.92 2.68
C ASP A 139 5.60 3.08 3.68
N MET A 140 6.79 3.69 3.79
CA MET A 140 7.01 4.91 4.57
C MET A 140 6.11 6.05 4.11
N ARG A 141 6.10 6.35 2.79
CA ARG A 141 5.27 7.43 2.22
C ARG A 141 3.78 7.20 2.47
N ASN A 142 3.31 5.97 2.30
CA ASN A 142 1.93 5.61 2.56
C ASN A 142 1.57 5.75 4.04
N SER A 143 2.49 5.41 4.95
CA SER A 143 2.33 5.63 6.37
C SER A 143 2.20 7.12 6.71
N VAL A 144 3.13 7.94 6.21
CA VAL A 144 3.10 9.40 6.41
C VAL A 144 1.82 10.02 5.85
N ASN A 145 1.43 9.65 4.63
CA ASN A 145 0.20 10.14 4.02
C ASN A 145 -1.04 9.82 4.88
N ARG A 146 -1.12 8.61 5.46
CA ARG A 146 -2.22 8.24 6.36
C ARG A 146 -2.24 9.09 7.63
N ILE A 147 -1.08 9.35 8.22
CA ILE A 147 -0.95 10.17 9.43
C ILE A 147 -1.39 11.61 9.12
N VAL A 148 -0.79 12.22 8.10
CA VAL A 148 -1.10 13.60 7.69
C VAL A 148 -2.58 13.77 7.34
N ASN A 149 -3.17 12.81 6.62
CA ASN A 149 -4.60 12.85 6.30
C ASN A 149 -5.48 12.77 7.56
N CYS A 150 -5.10 11.94 8.52
CA CYS A 150 -5.83 11.83 9.79
C CYS A 150 -5.76 13.14 10.59
N GLU A 151 -4.56 13.70 10.73
CA GLU A 151 -4.34 14.97 11.44
C GLU A 151 -5.06 16.13 10.77
N THR A 152 -4.94 16.25 9.44
CA THR A 152 -5.63 17.29 8.66
C THR A 152 -7.14 17.19 8.82
N ALA A 153 -7.71 15.98 8.76
CA ALA A 153 -9.14 15.78 8.97
C ALA A 153 -9.59 16.15 10.39
N ASN A 154 -8.79 15.84 11.41
CA ASN A 154 -9.09 16.20 12.80
C ASN A 154 -8.98 17.71 13.05
N LEU A 155 -7.96 18.37 12.48
CA LEU A 155 -7.80 19.82 12.52
C LEU A 155 -8.99 20.51 11.84
N ASN A 156 -9.35 20.10 10.62
CA ASN A 156 -10.50 20.67 9.90
C ASN A 156 -11.82 20.52 10.66
N LYS A 157 -12.06 19.36 11.29
CA LYS A 157 -13.25 19.18 12.16
C LYS A 157 -13.24 20.12 13.37
N THR A 158 -12.07 20.30 14.00
CA THR A 158 -11.90 21.15 15.17
C THR A 158 -12.11 22.62 14.81
N ILE A 159 -11.51 23.08 13.70
CA ILE A 159 -11.68 24.44 13.17
C ILE A 159 -13.15 24.67 12.78
N GLY A 160 -13.77 23.73 12.06
CA GLY A 160 -15.18 23.85 11.66
C GLY A 160 -16.14 23.91 12.86
N ALA A 161 -15.85 23.18 13.94
CA ALA A 161 -16.61 23.29 15.19
C ALA A 161 -16.37 24.63 15.88
N ALA A 162 -15.12 25.12 15.93
CA ALA A 162 -14.76 26.40 16.51
C ALA A 162 -15.50 27.57 15.86
N VAL A 163 -15.45 27.65 14.52
CA VAL A 163 -16.12 28.69 13.74
C VAL A 163 -17.62 28.67 14.02
N ARG A 164 -18.25 27.49 13.94
CA ARG A 164 -19.69 27.34 14.20
C ARG A 164 -20.10 27.77 15.60
N GLN A 165 -19.31 27.41 16.62
CA GLN A 165 -19.54 27.81 18.01
C GLN A 165 -19.50 29.33 18.15
N ILE A 166 -18.48 29.98 17.56
CA ILE A 166 -18.34 31.44 17.60
C ILE A 166 -19.51 32.13 16.91
N ASP A 167 -19.93 31.63 15.73
CA ASP A 167 -21.08 32.18 15.01
C ASP A 167 -22.38 32.03 15.80
N ASN A 168 -22.59 30.89 16.46
CA ASN A 168 -23.73 30.65 17.33
C ASN A 168 -23.73 31.58 18.55
N ILE A 169 -22.57 31.79 19.19
CA ILE A 169 -22.43 32.72 20.31
C ILE A 169 -22.76 34.15 19.87
N ARG A 170 -22.22 34.60 18.73
CA ARG A 170 -22.48 35.94 18.17
C ARG A 170 -23.94 36.15 17.79
N LEU A 171 -24.63 35.10 17.33
CA LEU A 171 -26.07 35.17 17.07
C LEU A 171 -26.85 35.40 18.37
N ILE A 172 -26.56 34.64 19.42
CA ILE A 172 -27.22 34.80 20.73
C ILE A 172 -26.96 36.20 21.29
N GLU A 173 -25.71 36.67 21.23
CA GLU A 173 -25.33 38.00 21.67
C GLU A 173 -26.15 39.10 20.98
N ARG A 174 -26.39 38.98 19.66
CA ARG A 174 -27.14 39.96 18.88
C ARG A 174 -28.64 39.96 19.19
N GLU A 175 -29.25 38.78 19.34
CA GLU A 175 -30.71 38.65 19.42
C GLU A 175 -31.24 38.81 20.85
N VAL A 176 -30.52 38.28 21.85
CA VAL A 176 -30.98 38.25 23.26
C VAL A 176 -29.93 38.70 24.28
N GLY A 177 -28.67 38.88 23.87
CA GLY A 177 -27.56 39.23 24.74
C GLY A 177 -27.04 38.05 25.54
N LEU A 178 -25.71 37.97 25.72
CA LEU A 178 -25.07 36.88 26.49
C LEU A 178 -25.44 36.88 27.98
N GLU A 179 -25.86 38.04 28.51
CA GLU A 179 -26.34 38.21 29.88
C GLU A 179 -27.61 37.40 30.20
N SER A 180 -28.38 37.03 29.17
CA SER A 180 -29.56 36.18 29.31
C SER A 180 -29.20 34.70 29.55
N LEU A 181 -27.94 34.31 29.30
CA LEU A 181 -27.49 32.93 29.48
C LEU A 181 -27.21 32.62 30.96
N PRO A 182 -27.46 31.39 31.41
CA PRO A 182 -26.98 30.92 32.71
C PRO A 182 -25.46 31.16 32.85
N GLU A 183 -25.02 31.58 34.04
CA GLU A 183 -23.63 32.01 34.31
C GLU A 183 -22.57 31.05 33.73
N LYS A 184 -22.74 29.74 33.94
CA LYS A 184 -21.82 28.70 33.45
C LYS A 184 -21.72 28.62 31.92
N LEU A 185 -22.77 29.00 31.19
CA LEU A 185 -22.77 29.06 29.72
C LEU A 185 -22.19 30.38 29.23
N ARG A 186 -22.56 31.49 29.87
CA ARG A 186 -22.02 32.83 29.57
C ARG A 186 -20.49 32.86 29.68
N GLU A 187 -19.92 32.33 30.76
CA GLU A 187 -18.46 32.27 30.95
C GLU A 187 -17.73 31.55 29.80
N VAL A 188 -18.31 30.43 29.32
CA VAL A 188 -17.71 29.67 28.21
C VAL A 188 -17.86 30.42 26.89
N ALA A 189 -19.00 31.06 26.67
CA ALA A 189 -19.27 31.85 25.47
C ALA A 189 -18.27 33.01 25.33
N GLU A 190 -18.05 33.76 26.41
CA GLU A 190 -17.13 34.90 26.46
C GLU A 190 -15.68 34.47 26.20
N ILE A 191 -15.19 33.43 26.90
CA ILE A 191 -13.84 32.92 26.68
C ILE A 191 -13.67 32.41 25.25
N ARG A 192 -14.69 31.73 24.70
CA ARG A 192 -14.62 31.16 23.35
C ARG A 192 -14.53 32.24 22.26
N VAL A 193 -15.24 33.35 22.42
CA VAL A 193 -15.18 34.49 21.49
C VAL A 193 -13.86 35.25 21.63
N LYS A 194 -13.40 35.43 22.88
CA LYS A 194 -12.14 36.14 23.17
C LYS A 194 -10.91 35.36 22.69
N HIS A 195 -10.97 34.04 22.71
CA HIS A 195 -9.88 33.14 22.38
C HIS A 195 -10.34 32.04 21.40
N PRO A 196 -10.53 32.41 20.11
CA PRO A 196 -11.12 31.53 19.10
C PRO A 196 -10.20 30.37 18.68
N ASP A 197 -8.90 30.54 18.86
CA ASP A 197 -7.81 29.63 18.51
C ASP A 197 -7.57 28.53 19.57
N LEU A 198 -8.05 28.73 20.80
CA LEU A 198 -7.87 27.76 21.87
C LEU A 198 -8.64 26.46 21.60
N ASN A 199 -8.07 25.35 22.06
CA ASN A 199 -8.79 24.09 22.09
C ASN A 199 -9.70 23.99 23.33
N LEU A 200 -10.63 23.03 23.34
CA LEU A 200 -11.62 22.88 24.42
C LEU A 200 -11.02 22.64 25.81
N LYS A 201 -9.80 22.08 25.90
CA LYS A 201 -9.12 21.89 27.18
C LYS A 201 -8.62 23.24 27.70
N GLU A 202 -7.94 24.01 26.85
CA GLU A 202 -7.43 25.34 27.20
C GLU A 202 -8.56 26.31 27.59
N VAL A 203 -9.70 26.28 26.87
CA VAL A 203 -10.90 27.02 27.27
C VAL A 203 -11.37 26.60 28.67
N GLY A 204 -11.31 25.31 28.98
CA GLY A 204 -11.67 24.75 30.27
C GLY A 204 -10.74 25.17 31.41
N ASP A 205 -9.45 25.26 31.13
CA ASP A 205 -8.41 25.67 32.06
C ASP A 205 -8.54 27.18 32.42
N MET A 206 -9.12 27.99 31.54
CA MET A 206 -9.39 29.41 31.78
C MET A 206 -10.70 29.68 32.56
N LEU A 207 -11.58 28.69 32.70
CA LEU A 207 -12.83 28.85 33.45
C LEU A 207 -12.60 28.79 34.96
N LYS A 208 -13.43 29.51 35.71
CA LYS A 208 -13.44 29.43 37.18
C LYS A 208 -13.72 28.00 37.63
N GLY A 209 -12.79 27.42 38.40
CA GLY A 209 -12.87 26.06 38.92
C GLY A 209 -12.39 24.96 37.97
N SER A 210 -11.71 25.31 36.86
CA SER A 210 -11.07 24.39 35.89
C SER A 210 -12.00 23.27 35.40
N VAL A 211 -12.60 23.46 34.23
CA VAL A 211 -13.60 22.53 33.69
C VAL A 211 -12.92 21.56 32.73
N SER A 212 -13.24 20.27 32.82
CA SER A 212 -12.72 19.28 31.87
C SER A 212 -13.16 19.57 30.43
N LYS A 213 -12.36 19.11 29.46
CA LYS A 213 -12.68 19.18 28.02
C LYS A 213 -14.12 18.77 27.69
N SER A 214 -14.61 17.69 28.31
CA SER A 214 -15.96 17.19 28.08
C SER A 214 -17.03 18.11 28.69
N GLY A 215 -16.75 18.68 29.87
CA GLY A 215 -17.62 19.67 30.49
C GLY A 215 -17.76 20.96 29.67
N VAL A 216 -16.68 21.45 29.09
CA VAL A 216 -16.70 22.59 28.16
C VAL A 216 -17.50 22.25 26.90
N ASN A 217 -17.25 21.09 26.31
CA ASN A 217 -17.96 20.63 25.11
C ASN A 217 -19.48 20.55 25.35
N HIS A 218 -19.91 20.04 26.50
CA HIS A 218 -21.31 19.96 26.86
C HIS A 218 -21.97 21.35 27.01
N ARG A 219 -21.24 22.33 27.57
CA ARG A 219 -21.73 23.71 27.68
C ARG A 219 -21.86 24.37 26.30
N LEU A 220 -20.87 24.22 25.43
CA LEU A 220 -20.91 24.73 24.06
C LEU A 220 -22.03 24.09 23.23
N ARG A 221 -22.29 22.79 23.42
CA ARG A 221 -23.41 22.11 22.76
C ARG A 221 -24.77 22.69 23.17
N LYS A 222 -24.95 23.07 24.44
CA LYS A 222 -26.17 23.77 24.89
C LYS A 222 -26.30 25.17 24.27
N ILE A 223 -25.18 25.86 24.07
CA ILE A 223 -25.16 27.15 23.36
C ILE A 223 -25.57 26.94 21.89
N ASP A 224 -25.05 25.91 21.23
CA ASP A 224 -25.47 25.56 19.86
C ASP A 224 -26.98 25.29 19.79
N GLU A 225 -27.53 24.52 20.73
CA GLU A 225 -28.98 24.23 20.82
C GLU A 225 -29.83 25.49 21.04
N LEU A 226 -29.32 26.47 21.81
CA LEU A 226 -29.99 27.77 22.00
C LEU A 226 -29.96 28.60 20.72
N ALA A 227 -28.83 28.66 20.03
CA ALA A 227 -28.70 29.36 18.76
C ALA A 227 -29.62 28.77 17.69
N ASP A 228 -29.77 27.44 17.65
CA ASP A 228 -30.70 26.78 16.73
C ASP A 228 -32.17 27.07 17.07
N LYS A 229 -32.53 27.22 18.35
CA LYS A 229 -33.88 27.67 18.75
C LYS A 229 -34.16 29.10 18.26
N ILE A 230 -33.18 30.00 18.38
CA ILE A 230 -33.28 31.38 17.88
C ILE A 230 -33.50 31.39 16.36
N ARG A 231 -32.70 30.62 15.60
CA ARG A 231 -32.85 30.52 14.13
C ARG A 231 -34.25 30.04 13.72
N ASN A 232 -34.85 29.17 14.52
CA ASN A 232 -36.17 28.60 14.25
C ASN A 232 -37.33 29.46 14.81
N GLY A 233 -37.06 30.66 15.35
CA GLY A 233 -38.09 31.56 15.87
C GLY A 233 -38.77 31.08 17.16
N ALA A 234 -38.16 30.15 17.89
CA ALA A 234 -38.69 29.67 19.16
C ALA A 234 -38.38 30.67 20.29
N ALA A 235 -39.38 31.02 21.10
CA ALA A 235 -39.20 31.89 22.26
C ALA A 235 -38.22 31.25 23.26
N ILE A 236 -37.14 31.96 23.57
CA ILE A 236 -36.23 31.59 24.66
C ILE A 236 -36.91 31.97 25.97
N ARG A 237 -37.49 30.98 26.67
CA ARG A 237 -37.96 31.12 28.05
C ARG A 237 -36.92 30.56 29.01
#